data_AF-P34276-F1
#
_entry.id   AF-P34276-F1
#
_cell.length_a   1.000
_cell.length_b   1.000
_cell.length_c   1.000
_cell.angle_alpha   90.00
_cell.angle_beta   90.00
_cell.angle_gamma   90.00
#
_symmetry.space_group_name_H-M   'P 1'
#
loop_
_entity.id
_entity.type
_entity.pdbx_description
1 polymer ?
#
loop_
_entity_poly.entity_id
_entity_poly.type
_entity_poly.pdbx_seq_one_letter_code
_entity_poly.pdbx_strand_id
1 'polypeptide(L)'
;MSKYLRTSHPSPLICRPILTFSSLHILTAFLISGNSSYINWSVTIILLILGLYACHRFLNMKKLTRDAQEPLLPHIRPSTRNKIRKYIYGTIFILSIFLLYRSLNSPDTSKHGIGRNGDFIEYEPKAGPTIKEPVENIVKLDVYMEAQCPDTSRFFRQQLKKAWDILGRLNRIELNVIPFGKARCTEKGNDFECQCQHGPTECQINQLMNCVIDRFGFPHRYLPGVLCMQGKYSLDEAMKCVTENYPSEYERMRECASGTRGRRLLALSGQKTASLTPAIDFIPWIVINGSRNSDALYDLTQNVCEAMQPMPSACKDYLRSLQ
;
A
#
# COMPACT_ATOMS: atom_id res chain seq x y z
N MET A 1 -32.04 -30.06 -43.56
CA MET A 1 -32.01 -29.47 -42.21
C MET A 1 -30.60 -29.60 -41.65
N SER A 2 -29.76 -28.57 -41.80
CA SER A 2 -28.39 -28.56 -41.29
C SER A 2 -28.30 -27.51 -40.17
N LYS A 3 -28.16 -27.98 -38.92
CA LYS A 3 -27.98 -27.16 -37.72
C LYS A 3 -26.49 -27.07 -37.43
N TYR A 4 -25.85 -25.98 -37.87
CA TYR A 4 -24.54 -25.56 -37.40
C TYR A 4 -24.71 -24.69 -36.14
N LEU A 5 -24.33 -25.21 -34.98
CA LEU A 5 -24.08 -24.42 -33.76
C LEU A 5 -22.76 -24.95 -33.17
N ARG A 6 -21.64 -24.30 -33.51
CA ARG A 6 -20.97 -23.24 -32.73
C ARG A 6 -20.16 -23.84 -31.57
N THR A 7 -18.93 -24.25 -31.90
CA THR A 7 -17.87 -24.58 -30.94
C THR A 7 -17.24 -23.30 -30.40
N SER A 8 -17.13 -23.23 -29.07
CA SER A 8 -16.48 -22.20 -28.30
C SER A 8 -14.95 -22.33 -28.38
N HIS A 9 -14.27 -21.30 -28.88
CA HIS A 9 -12.84 -21.10 -28.63
C HIS A 9 -12.64 -19.92 -27.66
N PRO A 10 -11.70 -20.05 -26.70
CA PRO A 10 -11.61 -19.17 -25.55
C PRO A 10 -10.99 -17.81 -25.88
N SER A 11 -11.55 -16.78 -25.24
CA SER A 11 -11.13 -15.38 -25.34
C SER A 11 -9.68 -15.18 -24.88
N PRO A 12 -8.85 -14.44 -25.62
CA PRO A 12 -7.47 -14.16 -25.23
C PRO A 12 -7.43 -13.23 -24.02
N LEU A 13 -6.71 -13.68 -22.99
CA LEU A 13 -6.36 -12.89 -21.80
C LEU A 13 -5.71 -11.57 -22.21
N ILE A 14 -6.47 -10.50 -22.03
CA ILE A 14 -6.05 -9.12 -22.23
C ILE A 14 -5.07 -8.76 -21.10
N CYS A 15 -3.78 -9.02 -21.29
CA CYS A 15 -2.73 -8.40 -20.48
C CYS A 15 -2.63 -6.92 -20.83
N ARG A 16 -3.42 -6.07 -20.16
CA ARG A 16 -3.25 -4.60 -20.21
C ARG A 16 -1.89 -4.21 -19.62
N PRO A 17 -1.10 -3.35 -20.28
CA PRO A 17 0.22 -2.93 -19.80
C PRO A 17 0.04 -1.89 -18.68
N ILE A 18 0.03 -2.34 -17.42
CA ILE A 18 0.03 -1.44 -16.25
C ILE A 18 1.43 -0.84 -16.00
N LEU A 19 2.49 -1.38 -16.61
CA LEU A 19 3.87 -1.03 -16.24
C LEU A 19 4.53 0.08 -17.07
N THR A 20 3.88 0.68 -18.07
CA THR A 20 4.47 1.84 -18.78
C THR A 20 4.04 3.20 -18.21
N PHE A 21 2.93 3.26 -17.47
CA PHE A 21 2.46 4.50 -16.86
C PHE A 21 3.12 4.78 -15.51
N SER A 22 3.46 3.74 -14.73
CA SER A 22 4.06 3.93 -13.40
C SER A 22 5.47 4.54 -13.44
N SER A 23 6.30 4.18 -14.42
CA SER A 23 7.68 4.68 -14.51
C SER A 23 7.74 6.19 -14.80
N LEU A 24 6.83 6.70 -15.65
CA LEU A 24 6.77 8.11 -15.99
C LEU A 24 6.24 8.95 -14.80
N HIS A 25 5.27 8.40 -14.05
CA HIS A 25 4.75 9.05 -12.85
C HIS A 25 5.77 9.11 -11.70
N ILE A 26 6.59 8.07 -11.53
CA ILE A 26 7.67 8.08 -10.53
C ILE A 26 8.71 9.16 -10.91
N LEU A 27 9.09 9.25 -12.18
CA LEU A 27 10.03 10.29 -12.63
C LEU A 27 9.46 11.71 -12.44
N THR A 28 8.18 11.93 -12.77
CA THR A 28 7.53 13.24 -12.50
C THR A 28 7.40 13.51 -11.01
N ALA A 29 7.10 12.51 -10.18
CA ALA A 29 6.97 12.69 -8.73
C ALA A 29 8.32 13.07 -8.09
N PHE A 30 9.43 12.51 -8.57
CA PHE A 30 10.77 12.86 -8.10
C PHE A 30 11.29 14.20 -8.63
N LEU A 31 10.87 14.63 -9.83
CA LEU A 31 11.24 15.94 -10.37
C LEU A 31 10.41 17.09 -9.77
N ILE A 32 9.16 16.83 -9.36
CA ILE A 32 8.29 17.84 -8.73
C ILE A 32 8.76 18.15 -7.29
N SER A 33 9.44 17.23 -6.60
CA SER A 33 9.81 17.45 -5.19
C SER A 33 11.00 18.40 -4.97
N GLY A 34 11.55 19.04 -6.01
CA GLY A 34 12.42 20.22 -5.88
C GLY A 34 13.74 20.05 -5.12
N ASN A 35 14.05 18.86 -4.62
CA ASN A 35 15.20 18.61 -3.76
C ASN A 35 16.39 18.11 -4.59
N SER A 36 17.08 19.06 -5.24
CA SER A 36 18.27 18.80 -6.08
C SER A 36 19.42 18.12 -5.32
N SER A 37 19.43 18.15 -3.99
CA SER A 37 20.51 17.63 -3.14
C SER A 37 20.56 16.11 -3.05
N TYR A 38 19.48 15.41 -3.43
CA TYR A 38 19.38 13.94 -3.27
C TYR A 38 19.24 13.18 -4.59
N ILE A 39 19.43 13.86 -5.73
CA ILE A 39 19.49 13.16 -7.03
C ILE A 39 20.82 12.41 -7.08
N ASN A 40 20.80 11.18 -6.60
CA ASN A 40 21.86 10.22 -6.88
C ASN A 40 21.77 9.90 -8.37
N TRP A 41 22.52 10.64 -9.20
CA TRP A 41 22.55 10.49 -10.65
C TRP A 41 22.74 9.04 -11.10
N SER A 42 23.43 8.23 -10.29
CA SER A 42 23.57 6.79 -10.49
C SER A 42 22.21 6.07 -10.55
N VAL A 43 21.29 6.37 -9.62
CA VAL A 43 19.95 5.75 -9.56
C VAL A 43 19.11 6.17 -10.77
N THR A 44 19.15 7.46 -11.14
CA THR A 44 18.42 7.96 -12.32
C THR A 44 18.93 7.32 -13.61
N ILE A 45 20.26 7.19 -13.76
CA ILE A 45 20.87 6.49 -14.90
C ILE A 45 20.46 5.01 -14.92
N ILE A 46 20.48 4.32 -13.77
CA ILE A 46 20.04 2.92 -13.67
C ILE A 46 18.57 2.76 -14.07
N LEU A 47 17.67 3.63 -13.58
CA LEU A 47 16.24 3.58 -13.94
C LEU A 47 16.02 3.86 -15.43
N LEU A 48 16.79 4.78 -16.03
CA LEU A 48 16.75 5.02 -17.47
C LEU A 48 17.26 3.80 -18.26
N ILE A 49 18.35 3.16 -17.83
CA ILE A 49 18.86 1.94 -18.44
C ILE A 49 17.83 0.81 -18.34
N LEU A 50 17.21 0.61 -17.18
CA LEU A 50 16.16 -0.39 -16.98
C LEU A 50 14.93 -0.10 -17.84
N GLY A 51 14.52 1.16 -17.95
CA GLY A 51 13.42 1.60 -18.82
C GLY A 51 13.71 1.36 -20.30
N LEU A 52 14.93 1.69 -20.75
CA LEU A 52 15.40 1.42 -22.11
C LEU A 52 15.48 -0.09 -22.38
N TYR A 53 15.97 -0.88 -21.42
CA TYR A 53 16.06 -2.33 -21.54
C TYR A 53 14.66 -2.96 -21.61
N ALA A 54 13.72 -2.52 -20.77
CA ALA A 54 12.32 -2.96 -20.82
C ALA A 54 11.64 -2.58 -22.14
N CYS A 55 11.86 -1.36 -22.63
CA CYS A 55 11.37 -0.91 -23.92
C CYS A 55 11.95 -1.76 -25.07
N HIS A 56 13.27 -1.99 -25.07
CA HIS A 56 13.94 -2.84 -26.05
C HIS A 56 13.41 -4.28 -26.01
N ARG A 57 13.23 -4.87 -24.82
CA ARG A 57 12.63 -6.20 -24.66
C ARG A 57 11.21 -6.25 -25.21
N PHE A 58 10.39 -5.25 -24.93
CA PHE A 58 9.01 -5.18 -25.41
C PHE A 58 8.94 -5.04 -26.94
N LEU A 59 9.83 -4.23 -27.54
CA LEU A 59 9.95 -4.10 -28.98
C LEU A 59 10.42 -5.42 -29.63
N ASN A 60 11.35 -6.14 -29.00
CA ASN A 60 11.76 -7.47 -29.45
C ASN A 60 10.66 -8.52 -29.28
N MET A 61 9.87 -8.50 -28.19
CA MET A 61 8.71 -9.39 -28.06
C MET A 61 7.69 -9.14 -29.18
N LYS A 62 7.41 -7.87 -29.51
CA LYS A 62 6.56 -7.51 -30.66
C LYS A 62 7.12 -7.94 -32.02
N LYS A 63 8.42 -8.19 -32.12
CA LYS A 63 9.07 -8.73 -33.32
C LYS A 63 8.89 -10.25 -33.36
N LEU A 64 9.18 -10.95 -32.26
CA LEU A 64 8.94 -12.41 -32.14
C LEU A 64 7.48 -12.80 -32.37
N THR A 65 6.51 -12.03 -31.84
CA THR A 65 5.08 -12.31 -32.06
C THR A 65 4.64 -12.04 -33.50
N ARG A 66 5.36 -11.19 -34.24
CA ARG A 66 5.09 -10.91 -35.65
C ARG A 66 5.69 -11.98 -36.56
N ASP A 67 6.85 -12.51 -36.19
CA ASP A 67 7.51 -13.58 -36.95
C ASP A 67 6.83 -14.95 -36.71
N ALA A 68 6.22 -15.16 -35.54
CA ALA A 68 5.49 -16.39 -35.21
C ALA A 68 4.07 -16.46 -35.81
N GLN A 69 3.53 -15.33 -36.25
CA GLN A 69 2.13 -15.22 -36.64
C GLN A 69 2.03 -14.31 -37.85
N GLU A 70 2.20 -14.89 -39.03
CA GLU A 70 1.33 -14.69 -40.21
C GLU A 70 2.09 -15.01 -41.52
N PRO A 71 1.66 -16.05 -42.25
CA PRO A 71 2.06 -16.27 -43.64
C PRO A 71 1.41 -15.23 -44.55
N LEU A 72 2.23 -14.71 -45.48
CA LEU A 72 1.85 -14.16 -46.79
C LEU A 72 0.66 -13.19 -46.83
N LEU A 73 0.84 -11.97 -46.30
CA LEU A 73 0.13 -10.80 -46.82
C LEU A 73 1.13 -9.68 -47.17
N PRO A 74 0.99 -9.06 -48.35
CA PRO A 74 1.99 -8.16 -48.89
C PRO A 74 2.17 -6.93 -47.99
N HIS A 75 3.44 -6.61 -47.72
CA HIS A 75 3.87 -5.43 -46.99
C HIS A 75 3.18 -4.17 -47.52
N ILE A 76 2.15 -3.70 -46.81
CA ILE A 76 1.64 -2.34 -46.96
C ILE A 76 2.80 -1.43 -46.55
N ARG A 77 3.47 -0.81 -47.52
CA ARG A 77 4.47 0.22 -47.24
C ARG A 77 3.82 1.28 -46.35
N PRO A 78 4.32 1.52 -45.13
CA PRO A 78 3.75 2.54 -44.27
C PRO A 78 3.81 3.87 -45.01
N SER A 79 2.64 4.50 -45.18
CA SER A 79 2.52 5.85 -45.76
C SER A 79 3.58 6.76 -45.13
N THR A 80 4.33 7.48 -45.97
CA THR A 80 5.32 8.49 -45.57
C THR A 80 4.76 9.45 -44.53
N ARG A 81 3.45 9.73 -44.56
CA ARG A 81 2.73 10.55 -43.57
C ARG A 81 2.78 9.98 -42.14
N ASN A 82 2.70 8.67 -41.94
CA ASN A 82 2.81 8.04 -40.62
C ASN A 82 4.23 8.08 -40.07
N LYS A 83 5.23 8.02 -40.97
CA LYS A 83 6.64 8.12 -40.59
C LYS A 83 6.98 9.56 -40.17
N ILE A 84 6.52 10.56 -40.94
CA ILE A 84 6.68 11.99 -40.62
C ILE A 84 6.01 12.35 -39.28
N ARG A 85 4.76 11.89 -39.04
CA ARG A 85 4.07 12.12 -37.75
C ARG A 85 4.88 11.63 -36.55
N LYS A 86 5.49 10.45 -36.63
CA LYS A 86 6.34 9.91 -35.55
C LYS A 86 7.53 10.81 -35.26
N TYR A 87 8.20 11.33 -36.30
CA TYR A 87 9.30 12.27 -36.12
C TYR A 87 8.82 13.59 -35.52
N ILE A 88 7.70 14.15 -35.97
CA ILE A 88 7.12 15.38 -35.42
C ILE A 88 6.82 15.22 -33.92
N TYR A 89 6.10 14.15 -33.54
CA TYR A 89 5.80 13.89 -32.12
C TYR A 89 7.07 13.64 -31.30
N GLY A 90 8.05 12.93 -31.86
CA GLY A 90 9.36 12.74 -31.23
C GLY A 90 10.09 14.06 -30.99
N THR A 91 10.11 14.96 -31.98
CA THR A 91 10.75 16.28 -31.84
C THR A 91 10.03 17.18 -30.84
N ILE A 92 8.69 17.21 -30.83
CA ILE A 92 7.91 17.99 -29.87
C ILE A 92 8.16 17.46 -28.44
N PHE A 93 8.21 16.14 -28.28
CA PHE A 93 8.50 15.52 -26.98
C PHE A 93 9.90 15.91 -26.47
N ILE A 94 10.93 15.81 -27.30
CA ILE A 94 12.30 16.22 -26.94
C ILE A 94 12.37 17.71 -26.62
N LEU A 95 11.73 18.57 -27.43
CA LEU A 95 11.69 20.02 -27.20
C LEU A 95 10.98 20.34 -25.87
N SER A 96 9.88 19.65 -25.54
CA SER A 96 9.16 19.85 -24.29
C SER A 96 9.99 19.46 -23.06
N ILE A 97 10.75 18.35 -23.13
CA ILE A 97 11.69 17.95 -22.08
C ILE A 97 12.81 18.97 -21.94
N PHE A 98 13.36 19.47 -23.06
CA PHE A 98 14.42 20.48 -23.05
C PHE A 98 13.95 21.80 -22.44
N LEU A 99 12.74 22.27 -22.79
CA LEU A 99 12.17 23.48 -22.23
C LEU A 99 11.84 23.32 -20.75
N LEU A 100 11.32 22.15 -20.34
CA LEU A 100 11.09 21.85 -18.93
C LEU A 100 12.42 21.81 -18.15
N TYR A 101 13.44 21.15 -18.69
CA TYR A 101 14.78 21.14 -18.12
C TYR A 101 15.35 22.55 -17.97
N ARG A 102 15.18 23.40 -18.99
CA ARG A 102 15.62 24.80 -18.93
C ARG A 102 14.83 25.62 -17.92
N SER A 103 13.52 25.37 -17.78
CA SER A 103 12.67 26.05 -16.80
C SER A 103 13.02 25.64 -15.37
N LEU A 104 13.30 24.35 -15.13
CA LEU A 104 13.66 23.82 -13.82
C LEU A 104 15.08 24.25 -13.40
N ASN A 105 15.99 24.45 -14.35
CA ASN A 105 17.36 24.86 -14.10
C ASN A 105 17.65 26.32 -14.47
N SER A 106 16.62 27.13 -14.74
CA SER A 106 16.85 28.57 -14.93
C SER A 106 17.32 29.12 -13.59
N PRO A 107 18.53 29.71 -13.50
CA PRO A 107 18.90 30.43 -12.29
C PRO A 107 17.84 31.50 -12.05
N ASP A 108 17.32 31.56 -10.83
CA ASP A 108 16.31 32.54 -10.42
C ASP A 108 16.90 33.93 -10.70
N THR A 109 16.40 34.60 -11.76
CA THR A 109 16.87 35.95 -12.09
C THR A 109 16.37 36.85 -10.98
N SER A 110 17.27 37.12 -10.03
CA SER A 110 17.15 38.12 -8.98
C SER A 110 16.27 39.27 -9.45
N LYS A 111 15.10 39.40 -8.81
CA LYS A 111 14.18 40.52 -9.04
C LYS A 111 14.96 41.80 -8.72
N HIS A 112 15.37 42.52 -9.77
CA HIS A 112 15.91 43.86 -9.63
C HIS A 112 14.78 44.79 -9.15
N GLY A 113 14.77 45.09 -7.85
CA GLY A 113 13.94 46.14 -7.29
C GLY A 113 14.57 47.49 -7.56
N ILE A 114 13.78 48.43 -8.08
CA ILE A 114 14.20 49.84 -8.18
C ILE A 114 14.14 50.42 -6.78
N GLY A 115 15.30 50.76 -6.21
CA GLY A 115 15.39 51.45 -4.92
C GLY A 115 14.71 52.82 -4.99
N ARG A 116 14.16 53.29 -3.87
CA ARG A 116 13.41 54.57 -3.79
C ARG A 116 14.19 55.81 -4.24
N ASN A 117 15.52 55.73 -4.34
CA ASN A 117 16.41 56.82 -4.77
C ASN A 117 17.13 56.55 -6.11
N GLY A 118 16.73 55.53 -6.88
CA GLY A 118 17.32 55.25 -8.20
C GLY A 118 18.68 54.54 -8.19
N ASP A 119 19.28 54.28 -7.03
CA ASP A 119 20.51 53.50 -6.94
C ASP A 119 20.27 52.00 -7.19
N PHE A 120 21.15 51.43 -8.01
CA PHE A 120 21.16 50.03 -8.40
C PHE A 120 21.81 49.20 -7.28
N ILE A 121 21.01 48.53 -6.46
CA ILE A 121 21.54 47.64 -5.42
C ILE A 121 21.61 46.23 -6.01
N GLU A 122 22.82 45.74 -6.26
CA GLU A 122 23.05 44.32 -6.56
C GLU A 122 22.64 43.51 -5.34
N TYR A 123 21.45 42.90 -5.39
CA TYR A 123 21.00 41.98 -4.36
C TYR A 123 21.71 40.64 -4.57
N GLU A 124 22.83 40.47 -3.86
CA GLU A 124 23.52 39.19 -3.75
C GLU A 124 22.62 38.24 -2.92
N PRO A 125 22.06 37.15 -3.49
CA PRO A 125 21.16 36.28 -2.75
C PRO A 125 22.00 35.50 -1.73
N LYS A 126 22.05 35.97 -0.50
CA LYS A 126 22.58 35.15 0.60
C LYS A 126 21.71 33.91 0.67
N ALA A 127 22.30 32.73 0.44
CA ALA A 127 21.62 31.45 0.60
C ALA A 127 20.98 31.42 2.00
N GLY A 128 19.66 31.55 2.05
CA GLY A 128 18.91 31.47 3.30
C GLY A 128 19.19 30.13 3.97
N PRO A 129 19.12 30.05 5.31
CA PRO A 129 19.34 28.80 6.02
C PRO A 129 18.42 27.71 5.44
N THR A 130 19.00 26.58 5.05
CA THR A 130 18.24 25.42 4.58
C THR A 130 17.31 24.98 5.71
N ILE A 131 16.01 25.22 5.56
CA ILE A 131 15.00 24.70 6.48
C ILE A 131 15.02 23.18 6.31
N LYS A 132 15.66 22.47 7.25
CA LYS A 132 15.48 21.02 7.35
C LYS A 132 14.04 20.81 7.82
N GLU A 133 13.17 20.38 6.92
CA GLU A 133 11.83 19.94 7.32
C GLU A 133 11.98 18.89 8.43
N PRO A 134 11.17 18.99 9.50
CA PRO A 134 11.24 18.03 10.59
C PRO A 134 10.94 16.64 10.06
N VAL A 135 11.83 15.68 10.38
CA VAL A 135 11.67 14.29 9.98
C VAL A 135 10.42 13.73 10.65
N GLU A 136 9.44 13.29 9.85
CA GLU A 136 8.21 12.68 10.34
C GLU A 136 8.44 11.23 10.76
N ASN A 137 8.04 10.86 11.97
CA ASN A 137 8.11 9.47 12.42
C ASN A 137 6.90 8.64 11.93
N ILE A 138 7.10 7.33 11.90
CA ILE A 138 6.06 6.32 11.72
C ILE A 138 5.77 5.70 13.10
N VAL A 139 4.50 5.69 13.49
CA VAL A 139 4.05 5.03 14.72
C VAL A 139 3.78 3.57 14.42
N LYS A 140 4.45 2.67 15.14
CA LYS A 140 4.13 1.24 15.09
C LYS A 140 3.00 0.94 16.06
N LEU A 141 1.89 0.40 15.53
CA LEU A 141 0.69 0.05 16.29
C LEU A 141 0.42 -1.44 16.13
N ASP A 142 0.71 -2.22 17.16
CA ASP A 142 0.40 -3.65 17.20
C ASP A 142 -0.85 -3.88 18.06
N VAL A 143 -1.88 -4.51 17.49
CA VAL A 143 -3.16 -4.81 18.15
C VAL A 143 -3.34 -6.31 18.23
N TYR A 144 -3.14 -6.87 19.43
CA TYR A 144 -3.38 -8.27 19.73
C TYR A 144 -4.84 -8.47 20.14
N MET A 145 -5.52 -9.43 19.53
CA MET A 145 -6.99 -9.47 19.51
C MET A 145 -7.53 -10.90 19.30
N GLU A 146 -8.83 -11.09 19.55
CA GLU A 146 -9.54 -12.33 19.21
C GLU A 146 -10.98 -12.09 18.72
N ALA A 147 -11.44 -12.98 17.85
CA ALA A 147 -12.65 -12.77 17.05
C ALA A 147 -13.96 -12.72 17.87
N GLN A 148 -14.09 -13.51 18.93
CA GLN A 148 -15.35 -13.66 19.68
C GLN A 148 -15.31 -13.02 21.08
N CYS A 149 -14.37 -12.10 21.32
CA CYS A 149 -14.30 -11.33 22.54
C CYS A 149 -15.18 -10.07 22.47
N PRO A 150 -16.11 -9.83 23.44
CA PRO A 150 -16.91 -8.62 23.49
C PRO A 150 -16.08 -7.33 23.60
N ASP A 151 -15.01 -7.33 24.41
CA ASP A 151 -14.14 -6.15 24.60
C ASP A 151 -13.34 -5.84 23.33
N THR A 152 -12.82 -6.87 22.64
CA THR A 152 -12.17 -6.70 21.34
C THR A 152 -13.15 -6.15 20.31
N SER A 153 -14.37 -6.67 20.29
CA SER A 153 -15.41 -6.22 19.38
C SER A 153 -15.81 -4.76 19.62
N ARG A 154 -15.88 -4.34 20.88
CA ARG A 154 -16.09 -2.94 21.26
C ARG A 154 -14.93 -2.06 20.79
N PHE A 155 -13.70 -2.47 21.09
CA PHE A 155 -12.48 -1.74 20.68
C PHE A 155 -12.38 -1.58 19.16
N PHE A 156 -12.61 -2.63 18.38
CA PHE A 156 -12.53 -2.57 16.92
C PHE A 156 -13.56 -1.59 16.34
N ARG A 157 -14.80 -1.63 16.85
CA ARG A 157 -15.89 -0.75 16.37
C ARG A 157 -15.71 0.70 16.78
N GLN A 158 -15.32 0.95 18.04
CA GLN A 158 -15.33 2.29 18.62
C GLN A 158 -13.99 3.00 18.56
N GLN A 159 -12.88 2.25 18.63
CA GLN A 159 -11.53 2.81 18.72
C GLN A 159 -10.76 2.60 17.43
N LEU A 160 -10.50 1.35 17.02
CA LEU A 160 -9.64 1.07 15.87
C LEU A 160 -10.20 1.63 14.57
N LYS A 161 -11.50 1.41 14.30
CA LYS A 161 -12.14 1.97 13.10
C LYS A 161 -12.05 3.51 13.08
N LYS A 162 -12.38 4.16 14.19
CA LYS A 162 -12.35 5.63 14.32
C LYS A 162 -10.94 6.18 14.08
N ALA A 163 -9.94 5.62 14.77
CA ALA A 163 -8.54 6.05 14.63
C ALA A 163 -8.04 5.85 13.19
N TRP A 164 -8.38 4.73 12.54
CA TRP A 164 -7.98 4.45 11.18
C TRP A 164 -8.66 5.37 10.15
N ASP A 165 -9.95 5.68 10.33
CA ASP A 165 -10.68 6.60 9.45
C ASP A 165 -10.10 8.03 9.49
N ILE A 166 -9.65 8.47 10.67
CA ILE A 166 -9.05 9.80 10.89
C ILE A 166 -7.58 9.82 10.43
N LEU A 167 -6.78 8.84 10.85
CA LEU A 167 -5.31 8.89 10.77
C LEU A 167 -4.71 8.00 9.68
N GLY A 168 -5.43 7.00 9.18
CA GLY A 168 -4.90 5.99 8.26
C GLY A 168 -4.37 6.56 6.94
N ARG A 169 -4.89 7.72 6.51
CA ARG A 169 -4.46 8.41 5.28
C ARG A 169 -3.16 9.18 5.43
N LEU A 170 -2.66 9.36 6.66
CA LEU A 170 -1.42 10.07 6.92
C LEU A 170 -0.19 9.25 6.47
N ASN A 171 -0.33 7.94 6.23
CA ASN A 171 0.78 7.03 5.95
C ASN A 171 1.87 7.03 7.04
N ARG A 172 1.49 7.36 8.27
CA ARG A 172 2.37 7.45 9.45
C ARG A 172 2.06 6.41 10.52
N ILE A 173 1.28 5.38 10.17
CA ILE A 173 0.93 4.26 11.06
C ILE A 173 1.30 2.96 10.38
N GLU A 174 2.21 2.22 11.00
CA GLU A 174 2.42 0.80 10.71
C GLU A 174 1.47 0.00 11.62
N LEU A 175 0.30 -0.35 11.11
CA LEU A 175 -0.68 -1.15 11.83
C LEU A 175 -0.41 -2.64 11.61
N ASN A 176 -0.25 -3.39 12.69
CA ASN A 176 -0.26 -4.85 12.68
C ASN A 176 -1.42 -5.35 13.56
N VAL A 177 -2.30 -6.18 12.98
CA VAL A 177 -3.35 -6.86 13.74
C VAL A 177 -2.92 -8.31 13.95
N ILE A 178 -3.01 -8.82 15.18
CA ILE A 178 -2.56 -10.16 15.56
C ILE A 178 -3.76 -10.95 16.13
N PRO A 179 -4.53 -11.66 15.29
CA PRO A 179 -5.62 -12.52 15.73
C PRO A 179 -5.06 -13.81 16.34
N PHE A 180 -5.22 -13.94 17.65
CA PHE A 180 -4.81 -15.14 18.39
C PHE A 180 -5.54 -15.23 19.73
N GLY A 181 -5.68 -14.10 20.41
CA GLY A 181 -6.29 -14.05 21.73
C GLY A 181 -5.42 -14.69 22.78
N LYS A 182 -6.07 -15.49 23.62
CA LYS A 182 -5.38 -16.38 24.59
C LYS A 182 -5.51 -17.85 24.18
N ALA A 183 -5.57 -18.12 22.88
CA ALA A 183 -5.56 -19.48 22.37
C ALA A 183 -4.27 -20.22 22.75
N ARG A 184 -4.28 -21.55 22.58
CA ARG A 184 -3.09 -22.39 22.66
C ARG A 184 -3.02 -23.23 21.40
N CYS A 185 -1.87 -23.23 20.73
CA CYS A 185 -1.60 -24.09 19.58
C CYS A 185 -0.45 -25.03 19.91
N THR A 186 -0.66 -26.33 19.73
CA THR A 186 0.35 -27.38 19.92
C THR A 186 0.68 -28.03 18.58
N GLU A 187 1.95 -28.33 18.33
CA GLU A 187 2.38 -29.06 17.14
C GLU A 187 1.81 -30.48 17.13
N LYS A 188 1.31 -30.92 15.97
CA LYS A 188 0.79 -32.28 15.73
C LYS A 188 1.30 -32.76 14.38
N GLY A 189 2.47 -33.41 14.37
CA GLY A 189 3.16 -33.75 13.14
C GLY A 189 3.54 -32.48 12.36
N ASN A 190 3.06 -32.35 11.11
CA ASN A 190 3.29 -31.16 10.27
C ASN A 190 2.16 -30.11 10.34
N ASP A 191 1.26 -30.23 11.33
CA ASP A 191 0.13 -29.34 11.54
C ASP A 191 0.13 -28.81 12.98
N PHE A 192 -0.85 -27.96 13.31
CA PHE A 192 -1.12 -27.49 14.65
C PHE A 192 -2.52 -27.89 15.08
N GLU A 193 -2.69 -28.20 16.36
CA GLU A 193 -3.99 -28.30 17.01
C GLU A 193 -4.15 -27.07 17.91
N CYS A 194 -5.17 -26.25 17.63
CA CYS A 194 -5.39 -24.98 18.34
C CYS A 194 -6.70 -25.00 19.13
N GLN A 195 -6.65 -24.53 20.37
CA GLN A 195 -7.80 -24.39 21.27
C GLN A 195 -7.95 -22.90 21.64
N CYS A 196 -9.13 -22.34 21.40
CA CYS A 196 -9.47 -20.94 21.66
C CYS A 196 -10.43 -20.81 22.84
N GLN A 197 -10.46 -19.63 23.48
CA GLN A 197 -11.22 -19.43 24.73
C GLN A 197 -12.73 -19.61 24.55
N HIS A 198 -13.26 -19.14 23.41
CA HIS A 198 -14.68 -19.22 23.05
C HIS A 198 -14.96 -20.40 22.09
N GLY A 199 -14.07 -21.40 22.05
CA GLY A 199 -14.27 -22.65 21.33
C GLY A 199 -13.81 -22.66 19.87
N PRO A 200 -14.16 -23.72 19.11
CA PRO A 200 -13.58 -23.97 17.79
C PRO A 200 -13.91 -22.92 16.72
N THR A 201 -15.08 -22.28 16.80
CA THR A 201 -15.49 -21.26 15.83
C THR A 201 -14.66 -19.98 15.96
N GLU A 202 -14.28 -19.59 17.19
CA GLU A 202 -13.32 -18.50 17.40
C GLU A 202 -11.99 -18.79 16.71
N CYS A 203 -11.47 -20.02 16.87
CA CYS A 203 -10.25 -20.47 16.20
C CYS A 203 -10.37 -20.38 14.68
N GLN A 204 -11.48 -20.84 14.08
CA GLN A 204 -11.70 -20.75 12.64
C GLN A 204 -11.75 -19.30 12.14
N ILE A 205 -12.36 -18.38 12.89
CA ILE A 205 -12.45 -16.97 12.51
C ILE A 205 -11.09 -16.28 12.71
N ASN A 206 -10.36 -16.56 13.79
CA ASN A 206 -8.99 -16.09 13.97
C ASN A 206 -8.09 -16.58 12.82
N GLN A 207 -8.24 -17.85 12.38
CA GLN A 207 -7.54 -18.39 11.21
C GLN A 207 -7.90 -17.64 9.94
N LEU A 208 -9.19 -17.38 9.68
CA LEU A 208 -9.64 -16.59 8.53
C LEU A 208 -9.06 -15.16 8.53
N MET A 209 -9.07 -14.49 9.68
CA MET A 209 -8.48 -13.15 9.82
C MET A 209 -6.99 -13.18 9.50
N ASN A 210 -6.25 -14.17 10.01
CA ASN A 210 -4.84 -14.35 9.68
C ASN A 210 -4.62 -14.64 8.18
N CYS A 211 -5.48 -15.42 7.54
CA CYS A 211 -5.43 -15.68 6.09
C CYS A 211 -5.59 -14.40 5.27
N VAL A 212 -6.54 -13.54 5.66
CA VAL A 212 -6.78 -12.24 5.01
C VAL A 212 -5.57 -11.32 5.20
N ILE A 213 -5.04 -11.23 6.43
CA ILE A 213 -3.86 -10.41 6.74
C ILE A 213 -2.65 -10.87 5.92
N ASP A 214 -2.35 -12.18 5.92
CA ASP A 214 -1.27 -12.79 5.16
C ASP A 214 -1.40 -12.57 3.64
N ARG A 215 -2.63 -12.68 3.11
CA ARG A 215 -2.88 -12.52 1.67
C ARG A 215 -2.70 -11.09 1.18
N PHE A 216 -3.16 -10.10 1.95
CA PHE A 216 -3.22 -8.72 1.49
C PHE A 216 -2.06 -7.85 1.99
N GLY A 217 -1.47 -8.18 3.14
CA GLY A 217 -0.26 -7.56 3.72
C GLY A 217 -0.42 -6.11 4.20
N PHE A 218 -1.27 -5.31 3.57
CA PHE A 218 -1.40 -3.89 3.85
C PHE A 218 -2.70 -3.55 4.60
N PRO A 219 -2.67 -2.74 5.67
CA PRO A 219 -3.84 -2.39 6.47
C PRO A 219 -5.03 -1.86 5.66
N HIS A 220 -4.77 -0.96 4.70
CA HIS A 220 -5.84 -0.41 3.85
C HIS A 220 -6.55 -1.49 3.00
N ARG A 221 -5.93 -2.66 2.82
CA ARG A 221 -6.52 -3.79 2.08
C ARG A 221 -7.15 -4.81 3.01
N TYR A 222 -6.51 -5.21 4.11
CA TYR A 222 -7.04 -6.29 4.96
C TYR A 222 -8.03 -5.78 6.03
N LEU A 223 -7.87 -4.56 6.52
CA LEU A 223 -8.58 -4.07 7.70
C LEU A 223 -10.10 -3.98 7.50
N PRO A 224 -10.65 -3.58 6.34
CA PRO A 224 -12.10 -3.60 6.10
C PRO A 224 -12.72 -4.99 6.34
N GLY A 225 -12.09 -6.04 5.83
CA GLY A 225 -12.52 -7.42 6.07
C GLY A 225 -12.37 -7.85 7.52
N VAL A 226 -11.24 -7.54 8.18
CA VAL A 226 -11.02 -7.88 9.59
C VAL A 226 -12.02 -7.16 10.51
N LEU A 227 -12.29 -5.87 10.27
CA LEU A 227 -13.33 -5.11 10.99
C LEU A 227 -14.71 -5.73 10.82
N CYS A 228 -15.05 -6.21 9.61
CA CYS A 228 -16.31 -6.91 9.38
C CYS A 228 -16.38 -8.26 10.09
N MET A 229 -15.29 -9.04 10.10
CA MET A 229 -15.23 -10.38 10.72
C MET A 229 -15.27 -10.33 12.24
N GLN A 230 -14.83 -9.22 12.85
CA GLN A 230 -14.80 -9.08 14.29
C GLN A 230 -16.20 -9.21 14.91
N GLY A 231 -16.34 -10.12 15.86
CA GLY A 231 -17.59 -10.38 16.57
C GLY A 231 -18.58 -11.27 15.82
N LYS A 232 -18.18 -11.94 14.73
CA LYS A 232 -18.99 -13.00 14.10
C LYS A 232 -18.90 -14.30 14.90
N TYR A 233 -19.98 -15.09 14.88
CA TYR A 233 -20.10 -16.29 15.73
C TYR A 233 -19.86 -17.60 14.98
N SER A 234 -19.81 -17.56 13.64
CA SER A 234 -19.52 -18.71 12.80
C SER A 234 -18.58 -18.36 11.65
N LEU A 235 -17.91 -19.38 11.10
CA LEU A 235 -17.09 -19.21 9.90
C LEU A 235 -17.93 -18.73 8.71
N ASP A 236 -19.16 -19.22 8.54
CA ASP A 236 -20.02 -18.81 7.42
C ASP A 236 -20.43 -17.33 7.50
N GLU A 237 -20.69 -16.80 8.71
CA GLU A 237 -20.90 -15.36 8.91
C GLU A 237 -19.64 -14.54 8.59
N ALA A 238 -18.48 -15.00 9.03
CA ALA A 238 -17.21 -14.33 8.74
C ALA A 238 -16.85 -14.42 7.24
N MET A 239 -17.24 -15.49 6.55
CA MET A 239 -17.06 -15.63 5.10
C MET A 239 -17.92 -14.66 4.29
N LYS A 240 -19.06 -14.16 4.82
CA LYS A 240 -19.81 -13.07 4.17
C LYS A 240 -18.97 -11.80 4.03
N CYS A 241 -18.12 -11.51 5.03
CA CYS A 241 -17.16 -10.41 4.96
C CYS A 241 -16.12 -10.60 3.86
N VAL A 242 -15.73 -11.84 3.56
CA VAL A 242 -14.84 -12.14 2.42
C VAL A 242 -15.57 -11.88 1.12
N THR A 243 -16.84 -12.30 0.98
CA THR A 243 -17.62 -12.02 -0.23
C THR A 243 -17.76 -10.52 -0.49
N GLU A 244 -18.00 -9.73 0.56
CA GLU A 244 -18.18 -8.28 0.46
C GLU A 244 -16.88 -7.53 0.13
N ASN A 245 -15.75 -7.94 0.71
CA ASN A 245 -14.49 -7.20 0.59
C ASN A 245 -13.53 -7.80 -0.47
N TYR A 246 -13.59 -9.11 -0.70
CA TYR A 246 -12.62 -9.89 -1.47
C TYR A 246 -13.27 -11.01 -2.31
N PRO A 247 -14.28 -10.73 -3.16
CA PRO A 247 -15.07 -11.77 -3.81
C PRO A 247 -14.25 -12.78 -4.63
N SER A 248 -13.16 -12.35 -5.27
CA SER A 248 -12.26 -13.22 -6.05
C SER A 248 -11.34 -14.12 -5.21
N GLU A 249 -11.37 -13.98 -3.88
CA GLU A 249 -10.55 -14.74 -2.95
C GLU A 249 -11.39 -15.70 -2.08
N TYR A 250 -12.72 -15.78 -2.28
CA TYR A 250 -13.63 -16.55 -1.44
C TYR A 250 -13.16 -18.00 -1.20
N GLU A 251 -12.93 -18.78 -2.26
CA GLU A 251 -12.51 -20.19 -2.14
C GLU A 251 -11.16 -20.33 -1.43
N ARG A 252 -10.19 -19.48 -1.79
CA ARG A 252 -8.86 -19.48 -1.16
C ARG A 252 -8.92 -19.14 0.33
N MET A 253 -9.81 -18.22 0.71
CA MET A 253 -9.99 -17.85 2.12
C MET A 253 -10.69 -18.98 2.90
N ARG A 254 -11.70 -19.64 2.31
CA ARG A 254 -12.39 -20.79 2.93
C ARG A 254 -11.43 -21.96 3.13
N GLU A 255 -10.63 -22.29 2.11
CA GLU A 255 -9.59 -23.33 2.20
C GLU A 255 -8.54 -22.97 3.27
N CYS A 256 -8.05 -21.73 3.27
CA CYS A 256 -7.06 -21.29 4.24
C CYS A 256 -7.61 -21.36 5.68
N ALA A 257 -8.82 -20.86 5.92
CA ALA A 257 -9.43 -20.80 7.25
C ALA A 257 -9.80 -22.17 7.85
N SER A 258 -9.94 -23.21 7.01
CA SER A 258 -10.28 -24.57 7.45
C SER A 258 -9.11 -25.55 7.37
N GLY A 259 -8.04 -25.17 6.67
CA GLY A 259 -6.87 -26.00 6.42
C GLY A 259 -5.66 -25.74 7.33
N THR A 260 -4.61 -26.52 7.08
CA THR A 260 -3.32 -26.43 7.79
C THR A 260 -2.67 -25.05 7.69
N ARG A 261 -2.87 -24.32 6.57
CA ARG A 261 -2.34 -22.96 6.43
C ARG A 261 -2.91 -22.01 7.48
N GLY A 262 -4.22 -21.99 7.69
CA GLY A 262 -4.85 -21.15 8.71
C GLY A 262 -4.35 -21.49 10.11
N ARG A 263 -4.29 -22.78 10.46
CA ARG A 263 -3.77 -23.25 11.76
C ARG A 263 -2.32 -22.86 11.99
N ARG A 264 -1.47 -22.97 10.96
CA ARG A 264 -0.08 -22.49 11.02
C ARG A 264 0.01 -20.98 11.20
N LEU A 265 -0.80 -20.20 10.48
CA LEU A 265 -0.82 -18.74 10.64
C LEU A 265 -1.31 -18.34 12.04
N LEU A 266 -2.32 -19.04 12.59
CA LEU A 266 -2.78 -18.84 13.96
C LEU A 266 -1.66 -19.14 14.97
N ALA A 267 -0.91 -20.24 14.79
CA ALA A 267 0.23 -20.57 15.64
C ALA A 267 1.36 -19.52 15.58
N LEU A 268 1.64 -18.95 14.40
CA LEU A 268 2.60 -17.83 14.26
C LEU A 268 2.14 -16.57 15.00
N SER A 269 0.85 -16.26 14.96
CA SER A 269 0.27 -15.18 15.78
C SER A 269 0.35 -15.49 17.27
N GLY A 270 0.27 -16.77 17.65
CA GLY A 270 0.57 -17.25 19.00
C GLY A 270 2.01 -17.01 19.44
N GLN A 271 2.99 -17.27 18.58
CA GLN A 271 4.40 -16.97 18.87
C GLN A 271 4.63 -15.46 19.07
N LYS A 272 4.03 -14.61 18.22
CA LYS A 272 4.09 -13.15 18.40
C LYS A 272 3.47 -12.69 19.72
N THR A 273 2.41 -13.37 20.16
CA THR A 273 1.71 -13.06 21.42
C THR A 273 2.53 -13.52 22.61
N ALA A 274 3.12 -14.71 22.54
CA ALA A 274 4.00 -15.26 23.58
C ALA A 274 5.32 -14.48 23.75
N SER A 275 5.78 -13.76 22.72
CA SER A 275 6.99 -12.92 22.80
C SER A 275 6.78 -11.58 23.53
N LEU A 276 5.55 -11.23 23.92
CA LEU A 276 5.28 -9.99 24.64
C LEU A 276 5.85 -10.01 26.06
N THR A 277 6.35 -8.87 26.50
CA THR A 277 6.76 -8.62 27.89
C THR A 277 6.07 -7.35 28.39
N PRO A 278 5.30 -7.39 29.49
CA PRO A 278 4.90 -8.60 30.22
C PRO A 278 4.01 -9.52 29.37
N ALA A 279 3.82 -10.76 29.83
CA ALA A 279 2.86 -11.68 29.23
C ALA A 279 1.45 -11.08 29.28
N ILE A 280 0.63 -11.39 28.27
CA ILE A 280 -0.73 -10.86 28.18
C ILE A 280 -1.63 -11.44 29.29
N ASP A 281 -2.43 -10.58 29.91
CA ASP A 281 -3.47 -10.95 30.90
C ASP A 281 -4.88 -10.54 30.44
N PHE A 282 -4.99 -9.75 29.37
CA PHE A 282 -6.22 -9.16 28.85
C PHE A 282 -6.15 -9.01 27.32
N ILE A 283 -7.31 -9.06 26.66
CA ILE A 283 -7.44 -8.84 25.21
C ILE A 283 -8.65 -7.91 24.97
N PRO A 284 -8.52 -6.87 24.13
CA PRO A 284 -7.40 -6.56 23.26
C PRO A 284 -6.19 -5.98 24.00
N TRP A 285 -5.01 -6.23 23.46
CA TRP A 285 -3.73 -5.76 23.99
C TRP A 285 -3.04 -4.86 22.96
N ILE A 286 -2.94 -3.58 23.27
CA ILE A 286 -2.49 -2.53 22.33
C ILE A 286 -1.05 -2.16 22.65
N VAL A 287 -0.17 -2.21 21.65
CA VAL A 287 1.23 -1.83 21.77
C VAL A 287 1.52 -0.68 20.81
N ILE A 288 2.04 0.43 21.34
CA ILE A 288 2.45 1.59 20.56
C ILE A 288 3.97 1.73 20.70
N ASN A 289 4.68 1.76 19.56
CA ASN A 289 6.15 1.82 19.49
C ASN A 289 6.85 0.78 20.40
N GLY A 290 6.30 -0.44 20.44
CA GLY A 290 6.87 -1.56 21.21
C GLY A 290 6.54 -1.57 22.71
N SER A 291 5.80 -0.58 23.22
CA SER A 291 5.38 -0.52 24.62
C SER A 291 3.86 -0.71 24.77
N ARG A 292 3.43 -1.51 25.77
CA ARG A 292 2.01 -1.64 26.10
C ARG A 292 1.45 -0.26 26.42
N ASN A 293 0.36 0.11 25.75
CA ASN A 293 -0.41 1.31 26.07
C ASN A 293 -1.82 0.87 26.49
N SER A 294 -2.14 1.01 27.78
CA SER A 294 -3.46 0.68 28.34
C SER A 294 -4.50 1.73 28.02
N ASP A 295 -4.10 3.00 27.96
CA ASP A 295 -5.01 4.15 27.76
C ASP A 295 -5.59 4.16 26.34
N ALA A 296 -4.85 3.60 25.38
CA ALA A 296 -5.29 3.36 24.02
C ALA A 296 -6.55 2.48 23.93
N LEU A 297 -6.89 1.71 24.98
CA LEU A 297 -8.16 0.98 25.05
C LEU A 297 -9.37 1.94 25.08
N TYR A 298 -9.20 3.11 25.69
CA TYR A 298 -10.26 4.12 25.90
C TYR A 298 -10.22 5.24 24.87
N ASP A 299 -9.01 5.67 24.46
CA ASP A 299 -8.82 6.58 23.34
C ASP A 299 -7.57 6.21 22.52
N LEU A 300 -7.77 5.34 21.52
CA LEU A 300 -6.69 4.95 20.62
C LEU A 300 -6.19 6.14 19.78
N THR A 301 -7.09 7.04 19.39
CA THR A 301 -6.75 8.13 18.45
C THR A 301 -5.82 9.13 19.12
N GLN A 302 -6.14 9.53 20.36
CA GLN A 302 -5.28 10.38 21.19
C GLN A 302 -3.89 9.75 21.38
N ASN A 303 -3.84 8.49 21.83
CA ASN A 303 -2.58 7.82 22.15
C ASN A 303 -1.69 7.61 20.91
N VAL A 304 -2.27 7.35 19.74
CA VAL A 304 -1.50 7.30 18.48
C VAL A 304 -1.04 8.70 18.07
N CYS A 305 -1.86 9.72 18.25
CA CYS A 305 -1.52 11.10 17.94
C CYS A 305 -0.38 11.65 18.80
N GLU A 306 -0.36 11.35 20.09
CA GLU A 306 0.71 11.73 21.01
C GLU A 306 2.04 11.06 20.66
N ALA A 307 1.99 9.88 20.02
CA ALA A 307 3.17 9.19 19.52
C ALA A 307 3.72 9.75 18.19
N MET A 308 3.02 10.67 17.52
CA MET A 308 3.42 11.25 16.24
C MET A 308 4.26 12.53 16.41
N GLN A 309 5.43 12.57 15.80
CA GLN A 309 6.36 13.71 15.77
C GLN A 309 6.81 14.05 14.34
N PRO A 310 6.61 15.30 13.86
CA PRO A 310 5.75 16.32 14.46
C PRO A 310 4.28 15.87 14.47
N MET A 311 3.46 16.41 15.38
CA MET A 311 2.03 16.08 15.47
C MET A 311 1.26 16.61 14.24
N PRO A 312 0.56 15.75 13.47
CA PRO A 312 -0.26 16.15 12.33
C PRO A 312 -1.40 17.10 12.71
N SER A 313 -1.89 17.89 11.75
CA SER A 313 -3.08 18.74 11.94
C SER A 313 -4.31 17.95 12.37
N ALA A 314 -4.58 16.80 11.73
CA ALA A 314 -5.68 15.91 12.09
C ALA A 314 -5.64 15.48 13.57
N CYS A 315 -4.44 15.30 14.13
CA CYS A 315 -4.24 15.02 15.55
C CYS A 315 -4.54 16.23 16.44
N LYS A 316 -4.09 17.42 16.05
CA LYS A 316 -4.39 18.67 16.77
C LYS A 316 -5.91 18.94 16.80
N ASP A 317 -6.58 18.72 15.66
CA ASP A 317 -8.03 18.89 15.53
C ASP A 317 -8.78 17.87 16.40
N TYR A 318 -8.33 16.61 16.41
CA TYR A 318 -8.88 15.58 17.28
C TYR A 318 -8.77 15.95 18.76
N LEU A 319 -7.57 16.33 19.22
CA LEU A 319 -7.34 16.68 20.63
C LEU A 319 -8.15 17.91 21.08
N ARG A 320 -8.34 18.88 20.19
CA ARG A 320 -9.21 20.04 20.47
C ARG A 320 -10.68 19.64 20.62
N SER A 321 -11.14 18.58 19.95
CA SER A 321 -12.52 18.10 20.06
C SER A 321 -12.83 17.36 21.36
N LEU A 322 -11.81 17.07 22.19
CA LEU A 322 -11.95 16.43 23.50
C LEU A 322 -12.16 17.43 24.65
N GLN A 323 -11.98 18.73 24.40
CA GLN A 323 -12.12 19.82 25.38
C GLN A 323 -13.54 20.36 25.45
#